data_AF-A0A940E0I2-F1
#
_entry.id   AF-A0A940E0I2-F1
#
_cell.length_a   1.000
_cell.length_b   1.000
_cell.length_c   1.000
_cell.angle_alpha   90.00
_cell.angle_beta   90.00
_cell.angle_gamma   90.00
#
_symmetry.space_group_name_H-M   'P 1'
#
loop_
_entity.id
_entity.type
_entity.pdbx_description
1 polymer ?
#
loop_
_entity_poly.entity_id
_entity_poly.type
_entity_poly.pdbx_seq_one_letter_code
_entity_poly.pdbx_strand_id
1 'polypeptide(L)'
;MTTLMDRISQGFELLIVLASFIMLGWGLLGFLEYFTGLAPLMPLQNATFPVGMQTLNWIVITASGVTFLVGYFFRWNFTPIAMLVMFTALATMCAVQTFDMLDSPDRYRNFVQECINYIIISIYLFRSKRMRDRFGRITVQGRAGPSPISA
;
A
#
# COMPACT_ATOMS: atom_id res chain seq x y z
N MET A 1 -26.26 2.36 -19.29
CA MET A 1 -26.54 1.62 -18.04
C MET A 1 -25.23 1.17 -17.43
N THR A 2 -24.82 1.73 -16.29
CA THR A 2 -23.69 1.18 -15.50
C THR A 2 -24.13 -0.14 -14.88
N THR A 3 -23.33 -1.20 -15.05
CA THR A 3 -23.63 -2.49 -14.41
C THR A 3 -23.39 -2.41 -12.90
N LEU A 4 -23.99 -3.32 -12.11
CA LEU A 4 -23.73 -3.42 -10.67
C LEU A 4 -22.22 -3.56 -10.39
N MET A 5 -21.52 -4.33 -11.22
CA MET A 5 -20.07 -4.55 -11.13
C MET A 5 -19.28 -3.24 -11.31
N ASP A 6 -19.72 -2.35 -12.20
CA ASP A 6 -19.07 -1.05 -12.41
C ASP A 6 -19.19 -0.16 -11.18
N ARG A 7 -20.34 -0.17 -10.51
CA ARG A 7 -20.57 0.59 -9.27
C ARG A 7 -19.72 0.06 -8.11
N ILE A 8 -19.65 -1.26 -7.96
CA ILE A 8 -18.78 -1.90 -6.94
C ILE A 8 -17.32 -1.52 -7.18
N SER A 9 -16.85 -1.63 -8.42
CA SER A 9 -15.48 -1.28 -8.78
C SER A 9 -15.17 0.21 -8.53
N GLN A 10 -16.11 1.11 -8.83
CA GLN A 10 -15.97 2.54 -8.54
C GLN A 10 -15.92 2.82 -7.03
N GLY A 11 -16.78 2.16 -6.25
CA GLY A 11 -16.75 2.26 -4.79
C GLY A 11 -15.41 1.80 -4.23
N PHE A 12 -14.88 0.68 -4.73
CA PHE A 12 -13.60 0.15 -4.29
C PHE A 12 -12.42 1.05 -4.68
N GLU A 13 -12.40 1.61 -5.90
CA GLU A 13 -11.43 2.65 -6.30
C GLU A 13 -11.44 3.82 -5.31
N LEU A 14 -12.62 4.34 -4.99
CA LEU A 14 -12.77 5.45 -4.04
C LEU A 14 -12.25 5.09 -2.65
N LEU A 15 -12.55 3.88 -2.16
CA LEU A 15 -12.05 3.40 -0.88
C LEU A 15 -10.53 3.35 -0.84
N ILE A 16 -9.86 2.88 -1.90
CA ILE A 16 -8.39 2.85 -1.96
C ILE A 16 -7.82 4.27 -1.96
N VAL A 17 -8.41 5.20 -2.73
CA VAL A 17 -7.99 6.61 -2.76
C VAL A 17 -8.11 7.23 -1.37
N LEU A 18 -9.26 7.05 -0.69
CA LEU A 18 -9.48 7.55 0.67
C LEU A 18 -8.50 6.93 1.67
N ALA A 19 -8.32 5.60 1.62
CA ALA A 19 -7.37 4.91 2.46
C ALA A 19 -5.93 5.43 2.26
N SER A 20 -5.56 5.79 1.04
CA SER A 20 -4.23 6.34 0.73
C SER A 20 -4.02 7.75 1.30
N PHE A 21 -5.07 8.59 1.28
CA PHE A 21 -5.04 9.89 2.00
C PHE A 21 -4.94 9.71 3.51
N ILE A 22 -5.69 8.75 4.07
CA ILE A 22 -5.62 8.43 5.50
C ILE A 22 -4.21 7.96 5.85
N MET A 23 -3.63 7.03 5.09
CA MET A 23 -2.26 6.56 5.31
C MET A 23 -1.24 7.70 5.24
N LEU A 24 -1.35 8.59 4.25
CA LEU A 24 -0.47 9.75 4.14
C LEU A 24 -0.60 10.66 5.38
N GLY A 25 -1.83 11.01 5.76
CA GLY A 25 -2.08 11.82 6.95
C GLY A 25 -1.55 11.16 8.22
N TRP A 26 -1.77 9.84 8.36
CA TRP A 26 -1.32 9.07 9.51
C TRP A 26 0.21 8.99 9.60
N GLY A 27 0.89 8.80 8.47
CA GLY A 27 2.35 8.81 8.39
C GLY A 27 2.94 10.18 8.76
N LEU A 28 2.33 11.27 8.27
CA LEU A 28 2.75 12.63 8.61
C LEU A 28 2.51 12.97 10.09
N LEU A 29 1.41 12.53 10.68
CA LEU A 29 1.16 12.67 12.12
C LEU A 29 2.17 11.88 12.95
N GLY A 30 2.53 10.67 12.50
CA GLY A 30 3.59 9.88 13.11
C GLY A 30 4.93 10.60 13.10
N PHE A 31 5.30 11.23 11.98
CA PHE A 31 6.51 12.07 11.94
C PHE A 31 6.40 13.32 12.80
N LEU A 32 5.24 13.98 12.84
CA LEU A 32 5.02 15.14 13.70
C LEU A 32 5.32 14.78 15.15
N GLU A 33 4.74 13.69 15.65
CA GLU A 33 4.99 13.23 17.02
C GLU A 33 6.45 12.80 17.21
N TYR A 34 7.06 12.13 16.23
CA TYR A 34 8.45 11.70 16.29
C TYR A 34 9.44 12.88 16.44
N PHE A 35 9.22 13.98 15.71
CA PHE A 35 10.14 15.14 15.73
C PHE A 35 9.80 16.19 16.80
N THR A 36 8.54 16.31 17.19
CA THR A 36 8.08 17.41 18.06
C THR A 36 7.56 16.93 19.41
N GLY A 37 7.28 15.63 19.56
CA GLY A 37 6.57 15.08 20.72
C GLY A 37 5.09 15.45 20.79
N LEU A 38 4.55 16.19 19.82
CA LEU A 38 3.15 16.59 19.80
C LEU A 38 2.28 15.46 19.26
N ALA A 39 1.36 14.96 20.10
CA ALA A 39 0.37 13.95 19.76
C ALA A 39 -1.05 14.57 19.74
N PRO A 40 -1.44 15.27 18.65
CA PRO A 40 -2.65 16.10 18.64
C PRO A 40 -3.97 15.30 18.68
N LEU A 41 -3.95 14.02 18.31
CA LEU A 41 -5.13 13.15 18.32
C LEU A 41 -5.00 12.05 19.38
N MET A 42 -3.93 11.28 19.30
CA MET A 42 -3.59 10.18 20.20
C MET A 42 -2.09 9.88 20.09
N PRO A 43 -1.47 9.26 21.10
CA PRO A 43 -0.09 8.78 21.00
C PRO A 43 0.03 7.75 19.88
N LEU A 44 0.90 8.03 18.91
CA LEU A 44 1.22 7.15 17.79
C LEU A 44 2.56 6.45 17.99
N GLN A 45 3.50 7.07 18.73
CA GLN A 45 4.75 6.40 19.08
C GLN A 45 4.50 5.29 20.11
N ASN A 46 5.27 4.22 20.02
CA ASN A 46 5.25 3.13 20.99
C ASN A 46 6.62 3.00 21.65
N ALA A 47 6.68 3.20 22.96
CA ALA A 47 7.92 3.14 23.73
C ALA A 47 8.62 1.77 23.67
N THR A 48 7.88 0.69 23.37
CA THR A 48 8.44 -0.66 23.22
C THR A 48 9.24 -0.81 21.92
N PHE A 49 9.01 0.04 20.92
CA PHE A 49 9.68 -0.08 19.63
C PHE A 49 10.99 0.72 19.59
N PRO A 50 12.09 0.14 19.08
CA PRO A 50 13.31 0.88 18.82
C PRO A 50 13.03 2.10 17.93
N VAL A 51 13.70 3.21 18.24
CA VAL A 51 13.53 4.50 17.54
C VAL A 51 13.67 4.36 16.01
N GLY A 52 14.64 3.54 15.55
CA GLY A 52 14.84 3.26 14.13
C GLY A 52 13.65 2.51 13.49
N MET A 53 13.04 1.57 14.20
CA MET A 53 11.88 0.81 13.73
C MET A 53 10.66 1.73 13.54
N GLN A 54 10.43 2.63 14.50
CA GLN A 54 9.34 3.61 14.41
C GLN A 54 9.54 4.55 13.23
N THR A 55 10.75 5.06 13.05
CA THR A 55 11.09 5.93 11.92
C THR A 55 10.83 5.23 10.59
N LEU A 56 11.31 3.99 10.43
CA LEU A 56 11.07 3.21 9.22
C LEU A 56 9.59 2.96 8.98
N ASN A 57 8.81 2.69 10.03
CA ASN A 57 7.38 2.49 9.93
C ASN A 57 6.68 3.72 9.32
N TRP A 58 6.99 4.91 9.85
CA TRP A 58 6.42 6.16 9.35
C TRP A 58 6.87 6.50 7.92
N ILE A 59 8.13 6.19 7.57
CA ILE A 59 8.62 6.30 6.19
C ILE A 59 7.77 5.43 5.26
N VAL A 60 7.61 4.15 5.58
CA VAL A 60 6.92 3.20 4.70
C VAL A 60 5.43 3.55 4.57
N ILE A 61 4.75 3.92 5.66
CA ILE A 61 3.35 4.37 5.63
C ILE A 61 3.18 5.61 4.74
N THR A 62 4.03 6.62 4.96
CA THR A 62 3.99 7.87 4.19
C THR A 62 4.29 7.61 2.71
N ALA A 63 5.36 6.86 2.42
CA ALA A 63 5.77 6.52 1.06
C ALA A 63 4.68 5.74 0.32
N SER A 64 3.99 4.82 1.01
CA SER A 64 2.88 4.07 0.44
C SER A 64 1.71 4.97 0.04
N GLY A 65 1.30 5.88 0.93
CA GLY A 65 0.25 6.86 0.64
C GLY A 65 0.61 7.78 -0.52
N VAL A 66 1.82 8.34 -0.51
CA VAL A 66 2.34 9.19 -1.61
C VAL A 66 2.39 8.42 -2.92
N THR A 67 2.96 7.21 -2.92
CA THR A 67 3.13 6.37 -4.12
C THR A 67 1.79 6.11 -4.81
N PHE A 68 0.77 5.73 -4.04
CA PHE A 68 -0.55 5.50 -4.61
C PHE A 68 -1.16 6.80 -5.15
N LEU A 69 -1.16 7.88 -4.36
CA LEU A 69 -1.83 9.12 -4.74
C LEU A 69 -1.17 9.76 -5.97
N VAL A 70 0.16 9.87 -5.97
CA VAL A 70 0.92 10.35 -7.13
C VAL A 70 0.64 9.44 -8.31
N GLY A 71 0.74 8.13 -8.13
CA GLY A 71 0.47 7.18 -9.19
C GLY A 71 -0.93 7.32 -9.79
N TYR A 72 -1.93 7.48 -8.94
CA TYR A 72 -3.34 7.61 -9.29
C TYR A 72 -3.64 8.90 -10.06
N PHE A 73 -3.17 10.05 -9.57
CA PHE A 73 -3.43 11.35 -10.21
C PHE A 73 -2.61 11.55 -11.49
N PHE A 74 -1.36 11.09 -11.51
CA PHE A 74 -0.49 11.20 -12.69
C PHE A 74 -0.60 10.02 -13.66
N ARG A 75 -1.47 9.04 -13.37
CA ARG A 75 -1.68 7.83 -14.18
C ARG A 75 -0.37 7.08 -14.46
N TRP A 76 0.48 6.97 -13.43
CA TRP A 76 1.77 6.32 -13.55
C TRP A 76 1.58 4.81 -13.72
N ASN A 77 2.12 4.27 -14.81
CA ASN A 77 1.95 2.87 -15.19
C ASN A 77 2.59 1.87 -14.22
N PHE A 78 3.64 2.27 -13.49
CA PHE A 78 4.29 1.44 -12.49
C PHE A 78 3.62 1.43 -11.12
N THR A 79 2.53 2.20 -10.92
CA THR A 79 1.82 2.27 -9.63
C THR A 79 1.45 0.88 -9.08
N PRO A 80 0.89 -0.07 -9.86
CA PRO A 80 0.54 -1.39 -9.32
C PRO A 80 1.75 -2.17 -8.78
N ILE A 81 2.90 -2.08 -9.46
CA ILE A 81 4.14 -2.75 -9.03
C ILE A 81 4.74 -2.05 -7.82
N ALA A 82 4.82 -0.72 -7.85
CA ALA A 82 5.32 0.07 -6.73
C ALA A 82 4.50 -0.19 -5.46
N MET A 83 3.17 -0.24 -5.58
CA MET A 83 2.28 -0.54 -4.45
C MET A 83 2.44 -1.96 -3.93
N LEU A 84 2.67 -2.96 -4.79
CA LEU A 84 2.95 -4.32 -4.35
C LEU A 84 4.22 -4.40 -3.49
N VAL A 85 5.27 -3.67 -3.89
CA VAL A 85 6.51 -3.56 -3.12
C VAL A 85 6.25 -2.85 -1.79
N MET A 86 5.50 -1.75 -1.81
CA MET A 86 5.13 -1.00 -0.60
C MET A 86 4.30 -1.86 0.37
N PHE A 87 3.33 -2.63 -0.12
CA PHE A 87 2.55 -3.54 0.70
C PHE A 87 3.39 -4.68 1.29
N THR A 88 4.39 -5.15 0.55
CA THR A 88 5.33 -6.16 1.08
C THR A 88 6.18 -5.55 2.20
N ALA A 89 6.68 -4.33 2.02
CA ALA A 89 7.42 -3.62 3.06
C ALA A 89 6.56 -3.35 4.31
N LEU A 90 5.31 -2.91 4.14
CA LEU A 90 4.36 -2.75 5.24
C LEU A 90 4.10 -4.07 5.97
N ALA A 91 3.83 -5.15 5.24
CA ALA A 91 3.60 -6.47 5.83
C ALA A 91 4.83 -6.96 6.61
N THR A 92 6.04 -6.76 6.09
CA THR A 92 7.28 -7.10 6.81
C THR A 92 7.43 -6.30 8.10
N MET A 93 7.18 -4.99 8.06
CA MET A 93 7.24 -4.13 9.25
C MET A 93 6.21 -4.54 10.30
N CYS A 94 4.97 -4.78 9.89
CA CYS A 94 3.91 -5.25 10.77
C CYS A 94 4.21 -6.63 11.35
N ALA A 95 4.82 -7.54 10.57
CA ALA A 95 5.22 -8.86 11.04
C ALA A 95 6.29 -8.76 12.12
N VAL A 96 7.36 -7.99 11.90
CA VAL A 96 8.42 -7.79 12.90
C VAL A 96 7.84 -7.19 14.18
N GLN A 97 7.02 -6.14 14.08
CA GLN A 97 6.38 -5.54 15.27
C GLN A 97 5.48 -6.53 16.02
N THR A 98 4.72 -7.37 15.29
CA THR A 98 3.76 -8.29 15.88
C THR A 98 4.42 -9.51 16.52
N PHE A 99 5.43 -10.09 15.89
CA PHE A 99 6.04 -11.34 16.37
C PHE A 99 7.25 -11.14 17.28
N ASP A 100 7.98 -10.03 17.13
CA ASP A 100 9.24 -9.81 17.86
C ASP A 100 9.07 -8.85 19.05
N MET A 101 8.05 -7.97 19.02
CA MET A 101 7.94 -6.85 19.96
C MET A 101 6.63 -6.78 20.76
N LEU A 102 5.63 -7.60 20.45
CA LEU A 102 4.28 -7.48 21.03
C LEU A 102 3.68 -8.83 21.44
N ASP A 103 3.29 -8.96 22.72
CA ASP A 103 2.75 -10.20 23.31
C ASP A 103 1.21 -10.27 23.39
N SER A 104 0.48 -9.48 22.59
CA SER A 104 -0.99 -9.44 22.67
C SER A 104 -1.70 -10.17 21.52
N PRO A 105 -2.68 -11.06 21.80
CA PRO A 105 -3.37 -11.84 20.77
C PRO A 105 -4.19 -10.99 19.78
N ASP A 106 -4.71 -9.84 20.21
CA ASP A 106 -5.46 -8.93 19.32
C ASP A 106 -4.61 -8.36 18.17
N ARG A 107 -3.29 -8.23 18.38
CA ARG A 107 -2.37 -7.72 17.34
C ARG A 107 -2.16 -8.71 16.21
N TYR A 108 -2.16 -10.02 16.51
CA TYR A 108 -2.11 -11.06 15.48
C TYR A 108 -3.32 -10.98 14.55
N ARG A 109 -4.52 -10.76 15.11
CA ARG A 109 -5.73 -10.59 14.31
C ARG A 109 -5.64 -9.37 13.38
N ASN A 110 -5.16 -8.24 13.90
CA ASN A 110 -4.98 -7.02 13.10
C ASN A 110 -3.96 -7.23 11.97
N PHE A 111 -2.84 -7.89 12.25
CA PHE A 111 -1.83 -8.23 11.24
C PHE A 111 -2.39 -9.11 10.12
N VAL A 112 -3.18 -10.15 10.45
CA VAL A 112 -3.83 -11.00 9.45
C VAL A 112 -4.82 -10.19 8.59
N GLN A 113 -5.58 -9.30 9.21
CA GLN A 113 -6.52 -8.43 8.50
C GLN A 113 -5.79 -7.47 7.54
N GLU A 114 -4.65 -6.90 7.95
CA GLU A 114 -3.81 -6.06 7.10
C GLU A 114 -3.27 -6.85 5.90
N CYS A 115 -2.74 -8.06 6.12
CA CYS A 115 -2.27 -8.93 5.04
C CYS A 115 -3.36 -9.23 4.01
N ILE A 116 -4.57 -9.56 4.47
CA ILE A 116 -5.71 -9.82 3.59
C ILE A 116 -6.04 -8.57 2.74
N ASN A 117 -6.08 -7.40 3.38
CA ASN A 117 -6.35 -6.14 2.66
C ASN A 117 -5.29 -5.87 1.59
N TYR A 118 -4.01 -6.04 1.89
CA TYR A 118 -2.91 -5.86 0.95
C TYR A 118 -3.02 -6.80 -0.25
N ILE A 119 -3.37 -8.07 -0.02
CA ILE A 119 -3.57 -9.05 -1.09
C ILE A 119 -4.76 -8.66 -1.96
N ILE A 120 -5.91 -8.33 -1.37
CA ILE A 120 -7.12 -7.95 -2.10
C ILE A 120 -6.86 -6.71 -2.97
N ILE A 121 -6.24 -5.67 -2.40
CA ILE A 121 -5.93 -4.43 -3.12
C ILE A 121 -4.94 -4.73 -4.24
N SER A 122 -3.89 -5.52 -3.99
CA SER A 122 -2.93 -5.92 -5.04
C SER A 122 -3.63 -6.63 -6.20
N ILE A 123 -4.46 -7.63 -5.91
CA ILE A 123 -5.23 -8.34 -6.94
C ILE A 123 -6.12 -7.37 -7.72
N TYR A 124 -6.79 -6.44 -7.05
CA TYR A 124 -7.64 -5.44 -7.69
C TYR A 124 -6.86 -4.50 -8.61
N LEU A 125 -5.67 -4.03 -8.18
CA LEU A 125 -4.81 -3.15 -8.98
C LEU A 125 -4.37 -3.82 -10.30
N PHE A 126 -4.05 -5.12 -10.26
CA PHE A 126 -3.60 -5.85 -11.45
C PHE A 126 -4.74 -6.38 -12.33
N ARG A 127 -5.86 -6.82 -11.74
CA ARG A 127 -6.90 -7.54 -12.48
C ARG A 127 -8.08 -6.68 -12.91
N SER A 128 -8.42 -5.63 -12.16
CA SER A 128 -9.62 -4.86 -12.46
C SER A 128 -9.46 -4.09 -13.78
N LYS A 129 -10.49 -4.13 -14.63
CA LYS A 129 -10.52 -3.37 -15.88
C LYS A 129 -10.28 -1.88 -15.61
N ARG A 130 -10.88 -1.36 -14.54
CA ARG A 130 -10.82 0.05 -14.14
C ARG A 130 -9.41 0.52 -13.78
N MET A 131 -8.68 -0.24 -12.96
CA MET A 131 -7.29 0.12 -12.62
C MET A 131 -6.36 -0.06 -13.82
N ARG A 132 -6.60 -1.07 -14.65
CA ARG A 132 -5.85 -1.25 -15.91
C ARG A 132 -6.10 -0.13 -16.91
N ASP A 133 -7.31 0.41 -16.98
CA ASP A 133 -7.63 1.56 -17.81
C ASP A 133 -7.02 2.85 -17.23
N ARG A 134 -6.89 2.95 -15.89
CA ARG A 134 -6.28 4.09 -15.20
C ARG A 134 -4.75 4.14 -15.36
N PHE A 135 -4.07 3.02 -15.10
CA PHE A 135 -2.60 2.94 -15.06
C PHE A 135 -2.00 2.39 -16.36
N GLY A 136 -2.82 1.86 -17.27
CA GLY A 136 -2.33 1.13 -18.44
C GLY A 136 -1.87 -0.29 -18.12
N ARG A 137 -1.49 -1.05 -19.15
CA ARG A 137 -0.90 -2.38 -19.00
C ARG A 137 0.62 -2.26 -19.00
N ILE A 138 1.27 -2.77 -17.96
CA ILE A 138 2.67 -3.16 -18.06
C ILE A 138 2.69 -4.48 -18.82
N THR A 139 2.92 -4.40 -20.12
CA THR A 139 3.31 -5.57 -20.91
C THR A 139 4.74 -5.88 -20.50
N VAL A 140 4.95 -6.82 -19.59
CA VAL A 140 6.27 -7.43 -19.42
C VAL A 140 6.55 -8.11 -20.75
N GLN A 141 7.32 -7.44 -21.60
CA GLN A 141 7.68 -7.92 -22.93
C GLN A 141 8.59 -9.13 -22.71
N GLY A 142 7.96 -10.31 -22.55
CA GLY A 142 8.66 -11.57 -22.59
C GLY A 142 9.39 -11.63 -23.92
N ARG A 143 10.72 -11.79 -23.85
CA ARG A 143 11.64 -12.00 -24.98
C ARG A 143 10.90 -12.49 -26.23
N ALA A 144 10.87 -11.64 -27.26
CA ALA A 144 10.67 -12.14 -28.61
C ALA A 144 11.78 -13.18 -28.85
N GLY A 145 11.40 -14.45 -28.97
CA GLY A 145 12.33 -15.48 -29.45
C GLY A 145 12.85 -15.06 -30.82
N PRO A 146 14.11 -15.38 -31.17
CA PRO A 146 14.68 -15.00 -32.44
C PRO A 146 13.81 -15.51 -33.58
N SER A 147 13.54 -14.65 -34.57
CA SER A 147 12.77 -15.00 -35.76
C SER A 147 13.43 -16.19 -36.46
N PRO A 148 12.67 -17.18 -36.95
CA PRO A 148 13.24 -18.23 -37.77
C PRO A 148 13.84 -17.58 -39.02
N ILE A 149 15.16 -17.68 -39.16
CA ILE A 149 15.87 -17.35 -40.39
C ILE A 149 15.29 -18.27 -41.47
N SER A 150 14.60 -17.67 -42.44
CA SER A 150 14.20 -18.35 -43.67
C SER A 150 15.45 -18.69 -44.47
N ALA A 151 15.73 -19.99 -44.59
CA ALA A 151 16.66 -20.54 -45.56
C ALA A 151 15.93 -20.87 -46.87
#